data_AF-A0A1E4GWU0-F1
#
_entry.id   AF-A0A1E4GWU0-F1
#
_cell.length_a   1.000
_cell.length_b   1.000
_cell.length_c   1.000
_cell.angle_alpha   90.00
_cell.angle_beta   90.00
_cell.angle_gamma   90.00
#
_symmetry.space_group_name_H-M   'P 1'
#
loop_
_entity.id
_entity.type
_entity.pdbx_description
1 polymer ?
#
loop_
_entity_poly.entity_id
_entity_poly.type
_entity_poly.pdbx_seq_one_letter_code
_entity_poly.pdbx_strand_id
1 'polypeptide(L)'
;MRGWMTGAAALAVAATAGLALAQQTGATTSGQTTQTANQAQAAAPAAPRGYLTTVPDPAVILRPSPTEADPRDLEDKRVYEAARKLEGGPRWAMAQADVPYGIADQIGGFSCAVGATLTPQTAPKLAAMVARTSIDVGRLNGPAKALYNRVRPYQRWGGTICSARTPSLDNSYDYPSGHAQLGWTNALVLAEAVPDRASQILARGRAFAESRAVCGVHTLSAVEAGMLLASAQVAAAHGEPAFKADLEAVRAEIAALRASGPKPDAAACAAQAPLNTSVF
;
A
#
# COMPACT_ATOMS: atom_id res chain seq x y z
N MET A 1 -25.85 10.44 53.68
CA MET A 1 -25.22 11.73 54.06
C MET A 1 -24.43 12.25 52.87
N ARG A 2 -24.53 13.56 52.62
CA ARG A 2 -23.81 14.40 51.64
C ARG A 2 -24.25 14.27 50.16
N GLY A 3 -25.13 15.19 49.76
CA GLY A 3 -25.27 15.64 48.37
C GLY A 3 -24.31 16.78 48.05
N TRP A 4 -24.52 17.41 46.89
CA TRP A 4 -24.38 18.84 46.49
C TRP A 4 -24.49 18.86 44.94
N MET A 5 -25.60 19.36 44.38
CA MET A 5 -25.88 20.75 43.95
C MET A 5 -25.41 21.09 42.54
N THR A 6 -26.42 21.46 41.75
CA THR A 6 -26.49 21.98 40.38
C THR A 6 -25.94 23.40 40.24
N GLY A 7 -25.40 23.75 39.06
CA GLY A 7 -25.08 25.12 38.66
C GLY A 7 -25.52 25.39 37.22
N ALA A 8 -26.36 26.41 37.04
CA ALA A 8 -27.05 26.79 35.81
C ALA A 8 -26.32 27.91 35.02
N ALA A 9 -26.72 28.03 33.77
CA ALA A 9 -26.28 28.98 32.75
C ALA A 9 -26.76 30.43 32.98
N ALA A 10 -26.06 31.40 32.37
CA ALA A 10 -26.63 32.46 31.53
C ALA A 10 -25.54 33.46 31.10
N LEU A 11 -25.52 33.82 29.81
CA LEU A 11 -25.09 35.15 29.35
C LEU A 11 -25.65 35.36 27.93
N ALA A 12 -26.63 36.27 27.85
CA ALA A 12 -27.22 36.80 26.64
C ALA A 12 -26.52 38.12 26.27
N VAL A 13 -26.30 38.36 24.98
CA VAL A 13 -25.95 39.68 24.44
C VAL A 13 -26.89 39.99 23.29
N ALA A 14 -27.57 41.13 23.41
CA ALA A 14 -28.53 41.69 22.48
C ALA A 14 -27.83 42.41 21.31
N ALA A 15 -28.42 42.35 20.12
CA ALA A 15 -28.08 43.23 19.01
C ALA A 15 -29.34 43.99 18.56
N THR A 16 -29.26 45.31 18.64
CA THR A 16 -30.30 46.28 18.29
C THR A 16 -30.39 46.51 16.79
N ALA A 17 -31.62 46.59 16.28
CA ALA A 17 -31.96 47.03 14.93
C ALA A 17 -31.91 48.57 14.80
N GLY A 18 -31.58 49.05 13.61
CA GLY A 18 -31.74 50.45 13.21
C GLY A 18 -32.01 50.55 11.71
N LEU A 19 -33.27 50.84 11.35
CA LEU A 19 -33.69 51.25 10.02
C LEU A 19 -33.47 52.77 9.84
N ALA A 20 -33.06 53.19 8.65
CA ALA A 20 -33.33 54.53 8.13
C ALA A 20 -33.59 54.49 6.62
N LEU A 21 -34.61 55.25 6.20
CA LEU A 21 -35.26 55.26 4.89
C LEU A 21 -34.68 56.32 3.94
N ALA A 22 -34.78 55.99 2.65
CA ALA A 22 -35.11 56.82 1.48
C ALA A 22 -34.11 57.88 0.95
N GLN A 23 -33.78 57.78 -0.35
CA GLN A 23 -34.33 58.64 -1.41
C GLN A 23 -33.93 58.12 -2.81
N GLN A 24 -34.86 58.17 -3.77
CA GLN A 24 -34.64 57.94 -5.20
C GLN A 24 -34.22 59.25 -5.89
N THR A 25 -33.36 59.18 -6.90
CA THR A 25 -33.50 59.82 -8.22
C THR A 25 -32.29 59.48 -9.09
N GLY A 26 -32.48 59.29 -10.40
CA GLY A 26 -31.41 59.30 -11.39
C GLY A 26 -31.41 58.12 -12.35
N ALA A 27 -32.08 58.30 -13.49
CA ALA A 27 -31.93 57.45 -14.66
C ALA A 27 -30.54 57.60 -15.30
N THR A 28 -29.95 56.50 -15.77
CA THR A 28 -29.10 56.46 -16.97
C THR A 28 -28.98 55.01 -17.43
N THR A 29 -29.71 54.70 -18.50
CA THR A 29 -29.55 53.50 -19.31
C THR A 29 -28.18 53.52 -19.96
N SER A 30 -27.24 52.72 -19.45
CA SER A 30 -26.02 52.36 -20.16
C SER A 30 -26.11 50.87 -20.52
N GLY A 31 -26.16 50.59 -21.82
CA GLY A 31 -26.12 49.24 -22.34
C GLY A 31 -24.77 48.60 -22.00
N GLN A 32 -24.77 47.70 -21.04
CA GLN A 32 -23.66 46.78 -20.82
C GLN A 32 -23.96 45.51 -21.61
N THR A 33 -23.34 45.42 -22.79
CA THR A 33 -23.07 44.16 -23.47
C THR A 33 -22.32 43.25 -22.49
N THR A 34 -23.04 42.30 -21.91
CA THR A 34 -22.47 41.22 -21.11
C THR A 34 -21.73 40.31 -22.08
N GLN A 35 -20.44 40.58 -22.28
CA GLN A 35 -19.50 39.59 -22.80
C GLN A 35 -19.52 38.42 -21.81
N THR A 36 -20.19 37.33 -22.20
CA THR A 36 -20.03 36.02 -21.59
C THR A 36 -18.59 35.58 -21.85
N ALA A 37 -17.70 35.92 -20.92
CA ALA A 37 -16.38 35.34 -20.84
C ALA A 37 -16.54 33.84 -20.58
N ASN A 38 -16.50 33.06 -21.66
CA ASN A 38 -16.41 31.61 -21.63
C ASN A 38 -15.01 31.23 -21.12
N GLN A 39 -14.78 31.37 -19.82
CA GLN A 39 -13.64 30.73 -19.17
C GLN A 39 -13.99 29.25 -19.04
N ALA A 40 -13.55 28.46 -20.01
CA ALA A 40 -13.47 27.02 -19.87
C ALA A 40 -12.55 26.72 -18.68
N GLN A 41 -13.14 26.49 -17.52
CA GLN A 41 -12.45 26.03 -16.33
C GLN A 41 -11.89 24.65 -16.68
N ALA A 42 -10.58 24.58 -16.91
CA ALA A 42 -9.89 23.33 -17.16
C ALA A 42 -10.27 22.36 -16.02
N ALA A 43 -10.90 21.24 -16.38
CA ALA A 43 -11.29 20.23 -15.41
C ALA A 43 -10.04 19.84 -14.60
N ALA A 44 -10.18 19.81 -13.27
CA ALA A 44 -9.12 19.32 -12.41
C ALA A 44 -8.69 17.92 -12.90
N PRO A 45 -7.38 17.61 -12.91
CA PRO A 45 -6.91 16.31 -13.37
C PRO A 45 -7.62 15.20 -12.60
N ALA A 46 -8.14 14.21 -13.33
CA ALA A 46 -8.85 13.08 -12.76
C ALA A 46 -7.96 12.41 -11.69
N ALA A 47 -8.57 12.05 -10.55
CA ALA A 47 -7.85 11.40 -9.47
C ALA A 47 -7.12 10.13 -9.97
N PRO A 48 -5.92 9.82 -9.44
CA PRO A 48 -5.22 8.59 -9.78
C PRO A 48 -6.12 7.37 -9.55
N ARG A 49 -6.19 6.46 -10.53
CA ARG A 49 -7.03 5.25 -10.47
C ARG A 49 -6.21 3.99 -10.67
N GLY A 50 -6.62 2.92 -9.99
CA GLY A 50 -6.09 1.58 -10.25
C GLY A 50 -6.47 1.05 -11.63
N TYR A 51 -6.17 -0.23 -11.87
CA TYR A 51 -6.55 -0.93 -13.09
C TYR A 51 -7.95 -1.54 -12.99
N LEU A 52 -8.30 -2.09 -11.83
CA LEU A 52 -9.54 -2.87 -11.68
C LEU A 52 -10.78 -1.98 -11.81
N THR A 53 -11.59 -2.20 -12.83
CA THR A 53 -12.92 -1.60 -12.94
C THR A 53 -13.90 -2.29 -11.98
N THR A 54 -13.82 -3.62 -11.91
CA THR A 54 -14.53 -4.47 -10.94
C THR A 54 -13.53 -5.07 -9.96
N VAL A 55 -13.72 -4.81 -8.67
CA VAL A 55 -12.83 -5.31 -7.60
C VAL A 55 -13.30 -6.69 -7.16
N PRO A 56 -12.46 -7.73 -7.21
CA PRO A 56 -12.79 -9.03 -6.65
C PRO A 56 -13.07 -8.92 -5.14
N ASP A 57 -14.09 -9.64 -4.66
CA ASP A 57 -14.46 -9.60 -3.23
C ASP A 57 -13.44 -10.39 -2.38
N PRO A 58 -12.64 -9.74 -1.53
CA PRO A 58 -11.66 -10.42 -0.71
C PRO A 58 -12.29 -11.36 0.33
N ALA A 59 -13.54 -11.15 0.74
CA ALA A 59 -14.24 -12.01 1.69
C ALA A 59 -14.64 -13.35 1.07
N VAL A 60 -14.81 -13.40 -0.25
CA VAL A 60 -15.06 -14.64 -1.01
C VAL A 60 -13.74 -15.37 -1.31
N ILE A 61 -12.66 -14.63 -1.56
CA ILE A 61 -11.35 -15.19 -1.93
C ILE A 61 -10.62 -15.78 -0.71
N LEU A 62 -10.66 -15.07 0.42
CA LEU A 62 -9.89 -15.45 1.59
C LEU A 62 -10.65 -16.43 2.48
N ARG A 63 -9.90 -17.36 3.07
CA ARG A 63 -10.37 -18.03 4.28
C ARG A 63 -10.52 -16.98 5.40
N PRO A 64 -11.44 -17.20 6.36
CA PRO A 64 -11.48 -16.39 7.57
C PRO A 64 -10.10 -16.32 8.25
N SER A 65 -9.81 -15.20 8.90
CA SER A 65 -8.59 -15.08 9.70
C SER A 65 -8.54 -16.20 10.76
N PRO A 66 -7.35 -16.66 11.16
CA PRO A 66 -7.24 -17.61 12.26
C PRO A 66 -7.92 -17.10 13.53
N THR A 67 -8.62 -18.00 14.21
CA THR A 67 -9.19 -17.76 15.54
C THR A 67 -8.20 -18.21 16.61
N GLU A 68 -8.27 -17.59 17.78
CA GLU A 68 -7.35 -17.90 18.87
C GLU A 68 -7.32 -19.41 19.19
N ALA A 69 -6.11 -19.94 19.33
CA ALA A 69 -5.84 -21.36 19.58
C ALA A 69 -6.24 -22.36 18.46
N ASP A 70 -6.69 -21.88 17.29
CA ASP A 70 -6.82 -22.76 16.11
C ASP A 70 -5.43 -23.19 15.60
N PRO A 71 -5.31 -24.28 14.82
CA PRO A 71 -4.02 -24.75 14.33
C PRO A 71 -3.21 -23.72 13.53
N ARG A 72 -3.86 -22.79 12.82
CA ARG A 72 -3.16 -21.71 12.09
C ARG A 72 -2.67 -20.63 13.04
N ASP A 73 -3.40 -20.32 14.11
CA ASP A 73 -2.97 -19.39 15.15
C ASP A 73 -1.78 -19.93 15.95
N LEU A 74 -1.78 -21.24 16.23
CA LEU A 74 -0.65 -21.92 16.87
C LEU A 74 0.60 -21.90 15.96
N GLU A 75 0.43 -22.11 14.66
CA GLU A 75 1.52 -21.98 13.69
C GLU A 75 2.02 -20.54 13.57
N ASP A 76 1.11 -19.57 13.48
CA ASP A 76 1.45 -18.15 13.47
C ASP A 76 2.26 -17.76 14.70
N LYS A 77 1.90 -18.27 15.89
CA LYS A 77 2.64 -18.03 17.13
C LYS A 77 4.03 -18.65 17.07
N ARG A 78 4.14 -19.92 16.66
CA ARG A 78 5.42 -20.62 16.51
C ARG A 78 6.35 -19.87 15.57
N VAL A 79 5.84 -19.43 14.43
CA VAL A 79 6.59 -18.68 13.42
C VAL A 79 6.98 -17.29 13.94
N TYR A 80 6.08 -16.60 14.63
CA TYR A 80 6.37 -15.30 15.25
C TYR A 80 7.53 -15.39 16.26
N GLU A 81 7.46 -16.36 17.17
CA GLU A 81 8.48 -16.61 18.20
C GLU A 81 9.83 -17.00 17.55
N ALA A 82 9.81 -17.84 16.51
CA ALA A 82 11.00 -18.19 15.74
C ALA A 82 11.61 -16.96 15.05
N ALA A 83 10.78 -16.11 14.45
CA ALA A 83 11.21 -14.91 13.75
C ALA A 83 11.89 -13.89 14.68
N ARG A 84 11.56 -13.86 15.98
CA ARG A 84 12.23 -12.97 16.96
C ARG A 84 13.74 -13.26 17.05
N LYS A 85 14.15 -14.51 16.85
CA LYS A 85 15.57 -14.93 16.89
C LYS A 85 16.40 -14.35 15.74
N LEU A 86 15.77 -13.73 14.75
CA LEU A 86 16.44 -13.07 13.63
C LEU A 86 16.80 -11.61 13.93
N GLU A 87 16.33 -11.05 15.05
CA GLU A 87 16.57 -9.66 15.44
C GLU A 87 18.08 -9.31 15.42
N GLY A 88 18.42 -8.16 14.83
CA GLY A 88 19.80 -7.71 14.65
C GLY A 88 20.59 -8.43 13.55
N GLY A 89 20.07 -9.51 12.98
CA GLY A 89 20.73 -10.27 11.91
C GLY A 89 20.46 -9.72 10.49
N PRO A 90 21.14 -10.27 9.46
CA PRO A 90 20.99 -9.83 8.07
C PRO A 90 19.55 -9.93 7.54
N ARG A 91 18.80 -10.97 7.94
CA ARG A 91 17.40 -11.14 7.52
C ARG A 91 16.48 -10.08 8.14
N TRP A 92 16.78 -9.65 9.37
CA TRP A 92 16.08 -8.54 10.02
C TRP A 92 16.40 -7.21 9.37
N ALA A 93 17.67 -6.96 9.02
CA ALA A 93 18.06 -5.77 8.26
C ALA A 93 17.35 -5.69 6.89
N MET A 94 17.23 -6.82 6.17
CA MET A 94 16.38 -6.89 4.97
C MET A 94 14.93 -6.55 5.29
N ALA A 95 14.38 -7.08 6.39
CA ALA A 95 13.00 -6.79 6.78
C ALA A 95 12.78 -5.30 7.07
N GLN A 96 13.78 -4.61 7.63
CA GLN A 96 13.76 -3.16 7.84
C GLN A 96 13.79 -2.38 6.53
N ALA A 97 14.63 -2.80 5.58
CA ALA A 97 14.70 -2.22 4.25
C ALA A 97 13.40 -2.41 3.45
N ASP A 98 12.62 -3.44 3.79
CA ASP A 98 11.29 -3.74 3.22
C ASP A 98 10.14 -3.06 3.99
N VAL A 99 10.41 -2.08 4.86
CA VAL A 99 9.36 -1.28 5.56
C VAL A 99 8.83 -0.10 4.76
N PRO A 100 9.67 0.70 4.08
CA PRO A 100 9.20 1.88 3.37
C PRO A 100 8.19 1.52 2.27
N TYR A 101 7.13 2.33 2.16
CA TYR A 101 6.03 2.14 1.20
C TYR A 101 6.21 2.93 -0.10
N GLY A 102 7.26 3.75 -0.21
CA GLY A 102 7.47 4.61 -1.37
C GLY A 102 7.64 3.80 -2.65
N ILE A 103 7.17 4.34 -3.78
CA ILE A 103 7.32 3.66 -5.08
C ILE A 103 8.79 3.37 -5.38
N ALA A 104 9.69 4.30 -5.05
CA ALA A 104 11.13 4.12 -5.20
C ALA A 104 11.65 2.92 -4.39
N ASP A 105 11.22 2.79 -3.14
CA ASP A 105 11.63 1.67 -2.26
C ASP A 105 11.08 0.34 -2.77
N GLN A 106 9.81 0.34 -3.17
CA GLN A 106 9.12 -0.83 -3.71
C GLN A 106 9.81 -1.41 -4.94
N ILE A 107 10.13 -0.58 -5.94
CA ILE A 107 10.80 -1.07 -7.17
C ILE A 107 12.30 -1.30 -6.94
N GLY A 108 12.94 -0.44 -6.15
CA GLY A 108 14.37 -0.53 -5.85
C GLY A 108 14.73 -1.86 -5.19
N GLY A 109 13.86 -2.37 -4.30
CA GLY A 109 14.00 -3.65 -3.62
C GLY A 109 14.09 -4.89 -4.53
N PHE A 110 13.72 -4.77 -5.82
CA PHE A 110 13.80 -5.85 -6.81
C PHE A 110 14.99 -5.73 -7.78
N SER A 111 15.82 -4.69 -7.67
CA SER A 111 16.90 -4.41 -8.62
C SER A 111 17.84 -5.60 -8.83
N CYS A 112 18.25 -6.27 -7.75
CA CYS A 112 19.10 -7.46 -7.83
C CYS A 112 18.42 -8.65 -8.53
N ALA A 113 17.14 -8.87 -8.25
CA ALA A 113 16.38 -9.97 -8.82
C ALA A 113 16.18 -9.78 -10.34
N VAL A 114 15.91 -8.55 -10.77
CA VAL A 114 15.73 -8.14 -12.17
C VAL A 114 17.06 -8.04 -12.93
N GLY A 115 18.16 -7.70 -12.24
CA GLY A 115 19.48 -7.52 -12.86
C GLY A 115 19.67 -6.14 -13.52
N ALA A 116 18.94 -5.13 -13.03
CA ALA A 116 19.06 -3.73 -13.41
C ALA A 116 18.68 -2.83 -12.23
N THR A 117 19.28 -1.64 -12.13
CA THR A 117 18.95 -0.68 -11.07
C THR A 117 17.61 0.00 -11.36
N LEU A 118 16.61 -0.30 -10.54
CA LEU A 118 15.26 0.22 -10.68
C LEU A 118 15.06 1.46 -9.81
N THR A 119 14.81 2.59 -10.44
CA THR A 119 14.37 3.83 -9.79
C THR A 119 13.23 4.45 -10.59
N PRO A 120 12.45 5.38 -10.02
CA PRO A 120 11.41 6.07 -10.80
C PRO A 120 11.98 6.85 -12.00
N GLN A 121 13.27 7.19 -11.98
CA GLN A 121 13.96 7.87 -13.07
C GLN A 121 14.40 6.91 -14.18
N THR A 122 14.86 5.70 -13.81
CA THR A 122 15.33 4.70 -14.79
C THR A 122 14.21 3.80 -15.31
N ALA A 123 13.14 3.63 -14.54
CA ALA A 123 11.98 2.81 -14.85
C ALA A 123 10.64 3.55 -14.56
N PRO A 124 10.37 4.69 -15.22
CA PRO A 124 9.17 5.48 -14.98
C PRO A 124 7.86 4.76 -15.33
N LYS A 125 7.82 3.88 -16.34
CA LYS A 125 6.62 3.10 -16.67
C LYS A 125 6.34 2.08 -15.59
N LEU A 126 7.38 1.40 -15.08
CA LEU A 126 7.22 0.51 -13.92
C LEU A 126 6.73 1.29 -12.69
N ALA A 127 7.30 2.46 -12.40
CA ALA A 127 6.86 3.29 -11.29
C ALA A 127 5.38 3.70 -11.41
N ALA A 128 4.93 4.06 -12.61
CA ALA A 128 3.52 4.37 -12.89
C ALA A 128 2.62 3.15 -12.71
N MET A 129 3.04 1.97 -13.20
CA MET A 129 2.29 0.72 -13.04
C MET A 129 2.15 0.34 -11.56
N VAL A 130 3.24 0.42 -10.78
CA VAL A 130 3.25 0.18 -9.33
C VAL A 130 2.34 1.16 -8.57
N ALA A 131 2.29 2.43 -8.99
CA ALA A 131 1.37 3.40 -8.40
C ALA A 131 -0.09 2.95 -8.55
N ARG A 132 -0.47 2.48 -9.75
CA ARG A 132 -1.83 2.05 -10.06
C ARG A 132 -2.18 0.73 -9.38
N THR A 133 -1.28 -0.26 -9.40
CA THR A 133 -1.53 -1.53 -8.70
C THR A 133 -1.59 -1.34 -7.17
N SER A 134 -0.85 -0.38 -6.61
CA SER A 134 -0.93 -0.04 -5.18
C SER A 134 -2.31 0.48 -4.76
N ILE A 135 -3.00 1.22 -5.65
CA ILE A 135 -4.39 1.65 -5.42
C ILE A 135 -5.31 0.44 -5.37
N ASP A 136 -5.16 -0.51 -6.28
CA ASP A 136 -5.95 -1.75 -6.27
C ASP A 136 -5.66 -2.60 -5.03
N VAL A 137 -4.40 -2.67 -4.58
CA VAL A 137 -4.07 -3.33 -3.31
C VAL A 137 -4.86 -2.72 -2.16
N GLY A 138 -4.92 -1.39 -2.06
CA GLY A 138 -5.71 -0.71 -1.03
C GLY A 138 -7.20 -1.05 -1.10
N ARG A 139 -7.76 -1.14 -2.31
CA ARG A 139 -9.18 -1.45 -2.55
C ARG A 139 -9.57 -2.87 -2.14
N LEU A 140 -8.68 -3.86 -2.30
CA LEU A 140 -8.92 -5.22 -1.82
C LEU A 140 -8.61 -5.36 -0.32
N ASN A 141 -7.51 -4.76 0.14
CA ASN A 141 -6.98 -5.01 1.48
C ASN A 141 -7.80 -4.32 2.58
N GLY A 142 -8.26 -3.08 2.33
CA GLY A 142 -9.01 -2.29 3.30
C GLY A 142 -10.30 -2.98 3.80
N PRO A 143 -11.22 -3.39 2.90
CA PRO A 143 -12.44 -4.10 3.29
C PRO A 143 -12.17 -5.41 4.04
N ALA A 144 -11.19 -6.20 3.58
CA ALA A 144 -10.82 -7.45 4.24
C ALA A 144 -10.30 -7.22 5.67
N LYS A 145 -9.48 -6.18 5.86
CA LYS A 145 -8.99 -5.79 7.19
C LYS A 145 -10.11 -5.35 8.11
N ALA A 146 -11.07 -4.56 7.61
CA ALA A 146 -12.22 -4.13 8.39
C ALA A 146 -13.11 -5.31 8.80
N LEU A 147 -13.28 -6.29 7.90
CA LEU A 147 -14.07 -7.49 8.16
C LEU A 147 -13.45 -8.38 9.25
N TYR A 148 -12.17 -8.70 9.14
CA TYR A 148 -11.53 -9.69 10.02
C TYR A 148 -10.92 -9.11 11.28
N ASN A 149 -10.61 -7.81 11.29
CA ASN A 149 -10.15 -7.01 12.44
C ASN A 149 -9.11 -7.67 13.39
N ARG A 150 -8.31 -8.61 12.88
CA ARG A 150 -7.36 -9.38 13.68
C ARG A 150 -6.27 -8.48 14.25
N VAL A 151 -6.04 -8.57 15.56
CA VAL A 151 -5.01 -7.81 16.29
C VAL A 151 -3.62 -8.25 15.85
N ARG A 152 -2.66 -7.31 15.75
CA ARG A 152 -1.29 -7.57 15.30
C ARG A 152 -0.53 -8.47 16.27
N PRO A 153 0.41 -9.31 15.79
CA PRO A 153 1.06 -10.30 16.64
C PRO A 153 1.90 -9.66 17.77
N TYR A 154 2.60 -8.54 17.53
CA TYR A 154 3.34 -7.85 18.60
C TYR A 154 2.43 -7.26 19.70
N GLN A 155 1.15 -7.00 19.40
CA GLN A 155 0.17 -6.56 20.40
C GLN A 155 -0.38 -7.74 21.20
N ARG A 156 -0.42 -8.95 20.61
CA ARG A 156 -0.90 -10.18 21.26
C ARG A 156 0.18 -10.90 22.06
N TRP A 157 1.39 -11.00 21.51
CA TRP A 157 2.48 -11.84 22.03
C TRP A 157 3.68 -11.04 22.51
N GLY A 158 3.65 -9.71 22.39
CA GLY A 158 4.74 -8.83 22.81
C GLY A 158 6.00 -8.97 21.93
N GLY A 159 7.10 -8.34 22.35
CA GLY A 159 8.37 -8.35 21.63
C GLY A 159 8.63 -7.10 20.78
N THR A 160 9.86 -6.95 20.33
CA THR A 160 10.29 -5.84 19.47
C THR A 160 9.81 -6.04 18.04
N ILE A 161 9.66 -4.94 17.31
CA ILE A 161 9.38 -4.96 15.87
C ILE A 161 10.49 -4.22 15.14
N CYS A 162 10.67 -4.52 13.85
CA CYS A 162 11.78 -3.96 13.07
C CYS A 162 11.54 -2.51 12.59
N SER A 163 10.34 -1.97 12.83
CA SER A 163 9.95 -0.61 12.43
C SER A 163 9.52 0.22 13.64
N ALA A 164 9.53 1.55 13.51
CA ALA A 164 8.94 2.41 14.52
C ALA A 164 7.45 2.10 14.70
N ARG A 165 6.98 2.11 15.97
CA ARG A 165 5.55 2.07 16.26
C ARG A 165 4.94 3.44 15.94
N THR A 166 3.79 3.42 15.28
CA THR A 166 3.02 4.63 14.94
C THR A 166 1.56 4.41 15.30
N PRO A 167 0.78 5.48 15.56
CA PRO A 167 -0.67 5.34 15.74
C PRO A 167 -1.35 4.65 14.56
N SER A 168 -0.89 4.88 13.32
CA SER A 168 -1.44 4.21 12.14
C SER A 168 -1.18 2.70 12.12
N LEU A 169 0.00 2.27 12.58
CA LEU A 169 0.32 0.84 12.67
C LEU A 169 -0.45 0.18 13.81
N ASP A 170 -0.49 0.82 14.98
CA ASP A 170 -1.14 0.28 16.19
C ASP A 170 -2.67 0.21 16.07
N ASN A 171 -3.29 1.10 15.29
CA ASN A 171 -4.74 1.12 15.06
C ASN A 171 -5.17 0.42 13.75
N SER A 172 -4.27 -0.36 13.13
CA SER A 172 -4.59 -1.16 11.94
C SER A 172 -4.40 -2.65 12.19
N TYR A 173 -5.06 -3.47 11.37
CA TYR A 173 -5.20 -4.90 11.62
C TYR A 173 -4.09 -5.74 10.99
N ASP A 174 -3.96 -6.99 11.44
CA ASP A 174 -3.05 -8.01 10.92
C ASP A 174 -3.51 -8.56 9.56
N TYR A 175 -4.72 -9.13 9.51
CA TYR A 175 -5.13 -10.00 8.41
C TYR A 175 -6.04 -9.28 7.40
N PRO A 176 -5.79 -9.40 6.08
CA PRO A 176 -4.57 -9.88 5.42
C PRO A 176 -3.49 -8.78 5.35
N SER A 177 -2.21 -9.14 5.16
CA SER A 177 -1.13 -8.15 5.08
C SER A 177 -1.13 -7.40 3.74
N GLY A 178 -1.40 -6.09 3.77
CA GLY A 178 -1.34 -5.24 2.57
C GLY A 178 0.08 -5.02 2.05
N HIS A 179 1.07 -4.98 2.95
CA HIS A 179 2.48 -4.85 2.55
C HIS A 179 2.98 -6.12 1.84
N ALA A 180 2.56 -7.31 2.31
CA ALA A 180 2.82 -8.56 1.60
C ALA A 180 2.14 -8.59 0.22
N GLN A 181 0.90 -8.09 0.15
CA GLN A 181 0.16 -7.97 -1.12
C GLN A 181 0.89 -7.05 -2.12
N LEU A 182 1.43 -5.91 -1.68
CA LEU A 182 2.24 -5.03 -2.54
C LEU A 182 3.47 -5.76 -3.08
N GLY A 183 4.28 -6.36 -2.21
CA GLY A 183 5.49 -7.07 -2.60
C GLY A 183 5.24 -8.19 -3.59
N TRP A 184 4.20 -8.99 -3.35
CA TRP A 184 3.84 -10.09 -4.25
C TRP A 184 3.26 -9.58 -5.57
N THR A 185 2.45 -8.52 -5.57
CA THR A 185 1.95 -7.88 -6.80
C THR A 185 3.10 -7.39 -7.68
N ASN A 186 4.08 -6.71 -7.08
CA ASN A 186 5.25 -6.22 -7.80
C ASN A 186 6.09 -7.39 -8.35
N ALA A 187 6.24 -8.47 -7.58
CA ALA A 187 6.96 -9.65 -8.04
C ALA A 187 6.29 -10.35 -9.22
N LEU A 188 4.96 -10.48 -9.21
CA LEU A 188 4.20 -11.08 -10.32
C LEU A 188 4.37 -10.25 -11.60
N VAL A 189 4.14 -8.93 -11.53
CA VAL A 189 4.33 -8.00 -12.66
C VAL A 189 5.76 -8.08 -13.22
N LEU A 190 6.77 -8.08 -12.35
CA LEU A 190 8.17 -8.15 -12.77
C LEU A 190 8.55 -9.52 -13.34
N ALA A 191 8.01 -10.62 -12.79
CA ALA A 191 8.27 -11.97 -13.30
C ALA A 191 7.67 -12.14 -14.71
N GLU A 192 6.51 -11.53 -14.95
CA GLU A 192 5.92 -11.47 -16.29
C GLU A 192 6.75 -10.61 -17.23
N ALA A 193 7.22 -9.44 -16.81
CA ALA A 193 8.05 -8.54 -17.62
C ALA A 193 9.46 -9.12 -17.92
N VAL A 194 9.99 -9.97 -17.03
CA VAL A 194 11.37 -10.48 -17.08
C VAL A 194 11.40 -12.01 -16.87
N PRO A 195 10.84 -12.79 -17.82
CA PRO A 195 10.60 -14.22 -17.62
C PRO A 195 11.87 -15.04 -17.42
N ASP A 196 13.01 -14.63 -17.99
CA ASP A 196 14.31 -15.28 -17.78
C ASP A 196 14.85 -15.14 -16.35
N ARG A 197 14.23 -14.28 -15.53
CA ARG A 197 14.56 -14.04 -14.12
C ARG A 197 13.39 -14.32 -13.17
N ALA A 198 12.34 -14.98 -13.66
CA ALA A 198 11.11 -15.20 -12.89
C ALA A 198 11.37 -15.88 -11.54
N SER A 199 12.22 -16.91 -11.48
CA SER A 199 12.54 -17.59 -10.21
C SER A 199 13.18 -16.67 -9.18
N GLN A 200 14.14 -15.83 -9.59
CA GLN A 200 14.82 -14.89 -8.70
C GLN A 200 13.86 -13.79 -8.24
N ILE A 201 13.00 -13.30 -9.13
CA ILE A 201 12.01 -12.27 -8.85
C ILE A 201 10.95 -12.80 -7.88
N LEU A 202 10.40 -13.98 -8.13
CA LEU A 202 9.39 -14.59 -7.25
C LEU A 202 10.00 -14.97 -5.89
N ALA A 203 11.24 -15.45 -5.84
CA ALA A 203 11.94 -15.68 -4.56
C ALA A 203 12.09 -14.37 -3.76
N ARG A 204 12.49 -13.29 -4.43
CA ARG A 204 12.57 -11.96 -3.80
C ARG A 204 11.20 -11.44 -3.34
N GLY A 205 10.16 -11.64 -4.15
CA GLY A 205 8.78 -11.27 -3.82
C GLY A 205 8.27 -11.98 -2.58
N ARG A 206 8.52 -13.29 -2.47
CA ARG A 206 8.20 -14.07 -1.27
C ARG A 206 8.97 -13.53 -0.06
N ALA A 207 10.27 -13.30 -0.19
CA ALA A 207 11.08 -12.76 0.91
C ALA A 207 10.60 -11.36 1.36
N PHE A 208 10.19 -10.50 0.42
CA PHE A 208 9.58 -9.19 0.73
C PHE A 208 8.27 -9.34 1.51
N ALA A 209 7.42 -10.29 1.11
CA ALA A 209 6.18 -10.58 1.82
C ALA A 209 6.47 -11.12 3.25
N GLU A 210 7.38 -12.09 3.36
CA GLU A 210 7.82 -12.68 4.64
C GLU A 210 8.56 -11.69 5.54
N SER A 211 9.15 -10.63 4.98
CA SER A 211 9.77 -9.56 5.78
C SER A 211 8.80 -8.97 6.80
N ARG A 212 7.48 -9.05 6.56
CA ARG A 212 6.48 -8.55 7.50
C ARG A 212 6.31 -9.45 8.73
N ALA A 213 6.49 -10.76 8.55
CA ALA A 213 6.53 -11.75 9.63
C ALA A 213 7.85 -11.64 10.40
N VAL A 214 8.97 -11.52 9.69
CA VAL A 214 10.28 -11.24 10.31
C VAL A 214 10.24 -9.94 11.11
N CYS A 215 9.66 -8.87 10.57
CA CYS A 215 9.52 -7.59 11.25
C CYS A 215 8.57 -7.66 12.47
N GLY A 216 7.72 -8.67 12.54
CA GLY A 216 6.79 -8.88 13.65
C GLY A 216 5.50 -8.07 13.61
N VAL A 217 5.20 -7.45 12.47
CA VAL A 217 3.99 -6.64 12.32
C VAL A 217 2.82 -7.43 11.74
N HIS A 218 3.11 -8.60 11.17
CA HIS A 218 2.13 -9.51 10.58
C HIS A 218 2.40 -10.96 10.94
N THR A 219 1.36 -11.75 11.05
CA THR A 219 1.46 -13.21 11.18
C THR A 219 1.76 -13.89 9.83
N LEU A 220 2.18 -15.16 9.83
CA LEU A 220 2.45 -15.91 8.60
C LEU A 220 1.16 -16.02 7.77
N SER A 221 0.04 -16.39 8.38
CA SER A 221 -1.25 -16.50 7.70
C SER A 221 -1.70 -15.18 7.07
N ALA A 222 -1.42 -14.04 7.72
CA ALA A 222 -1.70 -12.73 7.13
C ALA A 222 -0.80 -12.42 5.92
N VAL A 223 0.47 -12.84 5.94
CA VAL A 223 1.39 -12.74 4.81
C VAL A 223 0.89 -13.58 3.63
N GLU A 224 0.59 -14.86 3.86
CA GLU A 224 0.08 -15.78 2.84
C GLU A 224 -1.25 -15.29 2.23
N ALA A 225 -2.17 -14.80 3.05
CA ALA A 225 -3.43 -14.22 2.58
C ALA A 225 -3.19 -12.97 1.72
N GLY A 226 -2.19 -12.14 2.07
CA GLY A 226 -1.78 -11.02 1.24
C GLY A 226 -1.25 -11.46 -0.13
N MET A 227 -0.43 -12.51 -0.18
CA MET A 227 0.06 -13.09 -1.44
C MET A 227 -1.07 -13.70 -2.28
N LEU A 228 -2.06 -14.34 -1.64
CA LEU A 228 -3.24 -14.87 -2.34
C LEU A 228 -4.07 -13.73 -2.97
N LEU A 229 -4.33 -12.65 -2.22
CA LEU A 229 -5.03 -11.48 -2.78
C LEU A 229 -4.26 -10.82 -3.92
N ALA A 230 -2.93 -10.73 -3.82
CA ALA A 230 -2.11 -10.19 -4.90
C ALA A 230 -2.22 -11.05 -6.17
N SER A 231 -2.19 -12.38 -6.03
CA SER A 231 -2.39 -13.30 -7.15
C SER A 231 -3.76 -13.12 -7.80
N ALA A 232 -4.83 -13.01 -6.99
CA ALA A 232 -6.18 -12.77 -7.48
C ALA A 232 -6.33 -11.39 -8.16
N GLN A 233 -5.72 -10.36 -7.58
CA GLN A 233 -5.69 -9.01 -8.13
C GLN A 233 -5.01 -8.98 -9.50
N VAL A 234 -3.81 -9.56 -9.62
CA VAL A 234 -3.07 -9.58 -10.88
C VAL A 234 -3.82 -10.40 -11.93
N ALA A 235 -4.39 -11.55 -11.57
CA ALA A 235 -5.22 -12.33 -12.48
C ALA A 235 -6.44 -11.54 -12.99
N ALA A 236 -7.16 -10.83 -12.11
CA ALA A 236 -8.27 -9.97 -12.51
C ALA A 236 -7.82 -8.79 -13.39
N ALA A 237 -6.67 -8.19 -13.07
CA ALA A 237 -6.13 -7.06 -13.81
C ALA A 237 -5.79 -7.41 -15.27
N HIS A 238 -5.47 -8.67 -15.58
CA HIS A 238 -5.30 -9.13 -16.97
C HIS A 238 -6.55 -9.00 -17.85
N GLY A 239 -7.74 -8.92 -17.23
CA GLY A 239 -8.98 -8.58 -17.92
C GLY A 239 -9.04 -7.14 -18.42
N GLU A 240 -8.20 -6.25 -17.87
CA GLU A 240 -8.22 -4.82 -18.14
C GLU A 240 -7.28 -4.46 -19.30
N PRO A 241 -7.76 -3.84 -20.40
CA PRO A 241 -6.90 -3.44 -21.51
C PRO A 241 -5.75 -2.51 -21.09
N ALA A 242 -6.01 -1.62 -20.13
CA ALA A 242 -5.00 -0.69 -19.63
C ALA A 242 -3.85 -1.40 -18.90
N PHE A 243 -4.13 -2.48 -18.16
CA PHE A 243 -3.10 -3.24 -17.46
C PHE A 243 -2.19 -3.95 -18.43
N LYS A 244 -2.76 -4.60 -19.46
CA LYS A 244 -1.98 -5.28 -20.50
C LYS A 244 -1.09 -4.32 -21.28
N ALA A 245 -1.60 -3.13 -21.62
CA ALA A 245 -0.83 -2.11 -22.31
C ALA A 245 0.35 -1.61 -21.46
N ASP A 246 0.11 -1.33 -20.18
CA ASP A 246 1.15 -0.87 -19.27
C ASP A 246 2.18 -1.98 -18.98
N LEU A 247 1.76 -3.25 -18.84
CA LEU A 247 2.65 -4.40 -18.66
C LEU A 247 3.61 -4.56 -19.86
N GLU A 248 3.10 -4.42 -21.09
CA GLU A 248 3.95 -4.50 -22.29
C GLU A 248 4.92 -3.32 -22.38
N ALA A 249 4.48 -2.12 -21.99
CA ALA A 249 5.36 -0.96 -21.89
C ALA A 249 6.46 -1.16 -20.83
N VAL A 250 6.14 -1.76 -19.69
CA VAL A 250 7.09 -2.13 -18.64
C VAL A 250 8.07 -3.20 -19.12
N ARG A 251 7.60 -4.21 -19.85
CA ARG A 251 8.46 -5.23 -20.47
C ARG A 251 9.52 -4.60 -21.36
N ALA A 252 9.11 -3.71 -22.27
CA ALA A 252 10.03 -3.02 -23.18
C ALA A 252 11.02 -2.11 -22.41
N GLU A 253 10.54 -1.38 -21.40
CA GLU A 253 11.38 -0.52 -20.55
C GLU A 253 12.46 -1.32 -19.81
N ILE A 254 12.07 -2.40 -19.14
CA ILE A 254 13.01 -3.20 -18.36
C ILE A 254 13.99 -3.95 -19.28
N ALA A 255 13.54 -4.41 -20.45
CA ALA A 255 14.44 -5.01 -21.43
C ALA A 255 15.55 -4.04 -21.88
N ALA A 256 15.18 -2.80 -22.21
CA ALA A 256 16.15 -1.75 -22.56
C ALA A 256 17.08 -1.42 -21.38
N LEU A 257 16.52 -1.27 -20.18
CA LEU A 257 17.30 -0.97 -18.97
C LEU A 257 18.27 -2.10 -18.62
N ARG A 258 17.90 -3.37 -18.83
CA ARG A 258 18.79 -4.51 -18.62
C ARG A 258 19.88 -4.60 -19.68
N ALA A 259 19.65 -4.11 -20.91
CA ALA A 259 20.65 -4.12 -21.97
C ALA A 259 21.75 -3.06 -21.76
N SER A 260 21.38 -1.83 -21.39
CA SER A 260 22.31 -0.69 -21.38
C SER A 260 22.27 0.18 -20.12
N GLY A 261 21.38 -0.12 -19.18
CA GLY A 261 21.20 0.67 -17.96
C GLY A 261 22.17 0.32 -16.84
N PRO A 262 22.15 1.12 -15.75
CA PRO A 262 22.97 0.88 -14.57
C PRO A 262 22.67 -0.51 -13.97
N LYS A 263 23.73 -1.21 -13.59
CA LYS A 263 23.63 -2.50 -12.90
C LYS A 263 23.56 -2.27 -11.38
N PRO A 264 22.83 -3.11 -10.64
CA PRO A 264 22.87 -3.08 -9.20
C PRO A 264 24.26 -3.52 -8.71
N ASP A 265 24.63 -3.10 -7.51
CA ASP A 265 25.90 -3.49 -6.90
C ASP A 265 25.99 -5.03 -6.74
N ALA A 266 27.04 -5.62 -7.32
CA ALA A 266 27.17 -7.08 -7.40
C ALA A 266 27.37 -7.72 -6.02
N ALA A 267 28.12 -7.07 -5.12
CA ALA A 267 28.37 -7.57 -3.78
C ALA A 267 27.09 -7.55 -2.93
N ALA A 268 26.31 -6.46 -2.99
CA ALA A 268 25.01 -6.34 -2.36
C ALA A 268 24.04 -7.40 -2.88
N CYS A 269 24.01 -7.67 -4.20
CA CYS A 269 23.17 -8.72 -4.75
C CYS A 269 23.60 -10.12 -4.32
N ALA A 270 24.91 -10.40 -4.23
CA ALA A 270 25.41 -11.65 -3.71
C ALA A 270 25.05 -11.86 -2.23
N ALA A 271 25.09 -10.80 -1.42
CA ALA A 271 24.69 -10.84 -0.02
C ALA A 271 23.16 -10.98 0.16
N GLN A 272 22.35 -10.42 -0.74
CA GLN A 272 20.90 -10.51 -0.72
C GLN A 272 20.39 -11.90 -1.14
N ALA A 273 21.03 -12.53 -2.13
CA ALA A 273 20.58 -13.79 -2.71
C ALA A 273 20.25 -14.90 -1.68
N PRO A 274 21.11 -15.23 -0.70
CA PRO A 274 20.79 -16.26 0.30
C PRO A 274 19.67 -15.84 1.26
N LEU A 275 19.39 -14.54 1.42
CA LEU A 275 18.29 -14.06 2.27
C LEU A 275 16.91 -14.18 1.61
N ASN A 276 16.88 -14.43 0.28
CA ASN A 276 15.64 -14.61 -0.47
C ASN A 276 15.08 -16.05 -0.39
N THR A 277 15.82 -16.99 0.22
CA THR A 277 15.30 -18.33 0.52
C THR A 277 14.28 -18.25 1.66
N SER A 278 13.31 -19.17 1.70
CA SER A 278 12.36 -19.23 2.83
C SER A 278 13.13 -19.32 4.14
N VAL A 279 12.66 -18.57 5.15
CA VAL A 279 13.21 -18.57 6.50
C VAL A 279 12.31 -19.30 7.51
N PHE A 280 11.17 -19.81 7.05
CA PHE A 280 10.20 -20.60 7.81
C PHE A 280 10.07 -22.01 7.23
#